data_AF-A6RAE8-F1
#
_entry.id   AF-A6RAE8-F1
#
_cell.length_a   1.000
_cell.length_b   1.000
_cell.length_c   1.000
_cell.angle_alpha   90.00
_cell.angle_beta   90.00
_cell.angle_gamma   90.00
#
_symmetry.space_group_name_H-M   'P 1'
#
loop_
_entity.id
_entity.type
_entity.pdbx_description
1 polymer ?
#
loop_
_entity_poly.entity_id
_entity_poly.type
_entity_poly.pdbx_seq_one_letter_code
_entity_poly.pdbx_strand_id
1 'polypeptide(L)'
;MLEVTNIMQHRNREQCEEQSVHTSAASPDYYIAGVDQTPNAIHVFPRNKPWTPSNIYWSFTAGKRSRGWRNLSDVKLRKTASHDWIALVCASGGNAGIVDVSNQKLKTDLSDLLWTGSPGSNPHAIERIPHLGAVVVASSTPGKLTLYYPGNPKDINDFKNLKKSDVTYDAPGAHGILWDPNDAQDSPERGILWVSLDKYLRKYKITGRGETMRLVQEDSAIPFPGKGGLGHDLQPDYTNKNVLLATDSYGAYADDNPTGKWVTLREEMAIKSFVRHKSGEYLWVTKEGKGGWVSPWLPRTEYSIDY
;
A
#
# COMPACT_ATOMS: atom_id res chain seq x y z
N MET A 1 -20.28 4.46 1.04
CA MET A 1 -19.29 4.54 2.15
C MET A 1 -17.96 4.18 1.51
N LEU A 2 -16.95 5.07 1.46
CA LEU A 2 -15.67 4.68 0.87
C LEU A 2 -15.06 3.62 1.80
N GLU A 3 -14.86 2.43 1.27
CA GLU A 3 -14.04 1.39 1.85
C GLU A 3 -13.05 1.06 0.76
N VAL A 4 -11.76 1.12 1.06
CA VAL A 4 -10.73 1.10 0.03
C VAL A 4 -9.80 -0.06 0.27
N THR A 5 -9.62 -0.85 -0.76
CA THR A 5 -8.52 -1.80 -0.87
C THR A 5 -7.47 -1.23 -1.85
N ASN A 6 -6.21 -1.23 -1.43
CA ASN A 6 -5.09 -0.56 -2.12
C ASN A 6 -4.35 -1.51 -3.04
N ILE A 7 -4.23 -1.21 -4.34
CA ILE A 7 -3.74 -2.10 -5.39
C ILE A 7 -2.96 -1.29 -6.48
N MET A 8 -2.26 -1.94 -7.44
CA MET A 8 -1.59 -1.34 -8.62
C MET A 8 -1.84 -2.11 -9.95
N GLN A 9 -2.44 -1.61 -11.08
CA GLN A 9 -2.45 -2.32 -12.43
C GLN A 9 -3.18 -1.67 -13.67
N HIS A 10 -3.14 -2.22 -14.95
CA HIS A 10 -3.43 -1.61 -16.33
C HIS A 10 -3.56 -2.36 -17.77
N ARG A 11 -4.72 -2.88 -18.31
CA ARG A 11 -5.21 -3.34 -19.72
C ARG A 11 -4.40 -3.99 -20.92
N ASN A 12 -4.94 -4.86 -21.86
CA ASN A 12 -6.07 -4.71 -22.87
C ASN A 12 -6.58 -5.99 -23.70
N ARG A 13 -7.93 -6.09 -23.93
CA ARG A 13 -8.88 -6.57 -25.04
C ARG A 13 -9.02 -7.99 -25.72
N GLU A 14 -10.32 -8.35 -25.94
CA GLU A 14 -11.06 -9.47 -26.65
C GLU A 14 -11.23 -10.80 -25.82
N GLN A 15 -12.37 -11.51 -25.67
CA GLN A 15 -13.59 -11.79 -26.48
C GLN A 15 -14.77 -12.28 -25.56
N CYS A 16 -16.02 -12.34 -26.09
CA CYS A 16 -17.28 -12.78 -25.45
C CYS A 16 -17.31 -14.24 -24.93
N GLU A 17 -18.10 -14.54 -23.89
CA GLU A 17 -19.15 -15.59 -23.87
C GLU A 17 -19.97 -15.62 -22.55
N GLU A 18 -21.12 -16.30 -22.61
CA GLU A 18 -22.35 -16.21 -21.79
C GLU A 18 -22.20 -16.39 -20.27
N GLN A 19 -22.96 -15.60 -19.51
CA GLN A 19 -23.19 -15.81 -18.08
C GLN A 19 -24.45 -16.64 -17.85
N SER A 20 -24.30 -17.79 -17.20
CA SER A 20 -25.39 -18.49 -16.52
C SER A 20 -25.86 -17.65 -15.32
N VAL A 21 -27.17 -17.50 -15.18
CA VAL A 21 -27.80 -16.70 -14.13
C VAL A 21 -27.81 -17.52 -12.83
N HIS A 22 -26.82 -17.27 -11.97
CA HIS A 22 -26.96 -17.51 -10.54
C HIS A 22 -27.32 -16.19 -9.87
N THR A 23 -28.35 -16.20 -9.02
CA THR A 23 -28.80 -15.06 -8.21
C THR A 23 -27.67 -14.61 -7.28
N SER A 24 -26.86 -13.66 -7.76
CA SER A 24 -25.73 -13.07 -7.07
C SER A 24 -26.21 -12.05 -6.06
N ALA A 25 -25.79 -12.20 -4.79
CA ALA A 25 -25.86 -11.13 -3.82
C ALA A 25 -25.22 -9.86 -4.41
N ALA A 26 -25.80 -8.68 -4.14
CA ALA A 26 -25.29 -7.42 -4.67
C ALA A 26 -23.77 -7.29 -4.40
N SER A 27 -22.99 -6.98 -5.45
CA SER A 27 -21.55 -6.80 -5.33
C SER A 27 -21.25 -5.75 -4.25
N PRO A 28 -20.33 -6.04 -3.30
CA PRO A 28 -20.02 -5.11 -2.23
C PRO A 28 -19.61 -3.72 -2.77
N ASP A 29 -20.18 -2.65 -2.21
CA ASP A 29 -19.96 -1.27 -2.65
C ASP A 29 -18.69 -0.69 -2.00
N TYR A 30 -17.54 -1.05 -2.56
CA TYR A 30 -16.23 -0.52 -2.16
C TYR A 30 -15.41 -0.05 -3.36
N TYR A 31 -14.28 0.59 -3.08
CA TYR A 31 -13.40 1.18 -4.08
C TYR A 31 -12.04 0.49 -4.10
N ILE A 32 -11.43 0.47 -5.27
CA ILE A 32 -10.12 -0.13 -5.51
C ILE A 32 -9.20 0.96 -6.03
N ALA A 33 -8.12 1.21 -5.31
CA ALA A 33 -7.04 2.09 -5.77
C ALA A 33 -6.01 1.28 -6.56
N GLY A 34 -5.45 1.86 -7.62
CA GLY A 34 -4.58 1.23 -8.60
C GLY A 34 -3.50 2.20 -9.07
N VAL A 35 -2.21 1.94 -8.85
CA VAL A 35 -1.12 2.62 -9.57
C VAL A 35 -0.92 2.05 -10.98
N ASP A 36 -0.74 2.95 -11.95
CA ASP A 36 -0.26 2.69 -13.29
C ASP A 36 1.01 3.48 -13.60
N GLN A 37 2.10 2.76 -13.82
CA GLN A 37 3.39 3.36 -14.14
C GLN A 37 3.47 3.90 -15.58
N THR A 38 2.60 3.47 -16.51
CA THR A 38 2.67 3.87 -17.93
C THR A 38 2.34 5.37 -18.17
N PRO A 39 1.17 5.87 -17.75
CA PRO A 39 0.85 7.29 -17.67
C PRO A 39 1.40 7.93 -16.40
N ASN A 40 1.99 7.14 -15.49
CA ASN A 40 2.47 7.59 -14.19
C ASN A 40 1.33 8.22 -13.36
N ALA A 41 0.30 7.41 -13.13
CA ALA A 41 -0.95 7.81 -12.51
C ALA A 41 -1.44 6.79 -11.48
N ILE A 42 -2.41 7.22 -10.67
CA ILE A 42 -3.18 6.39 -9.76
C ILE A 42 -4.65 6.57 -10.15
N HIS A 43 -5.40 5.48 -10.10
CA HIS A 43 -6.81 5.43 -10.41
C HIS A 43 -7.56 4.70 -9.30
N VAL A 44 -8.70 5.25 -8.90
CA VAL A 44 -9.63 4.63 -7.98
C VAL A 44 -10.90 4.30 -8.73
N PHE A 45 -11.37 3.07 -8.64
CA PHE A 45 -12.58 2.60 -9.31
C PHE A 45 -13.59 2.08 -8.29
N PRO A 46 -14.90 2.26 -8.54
CA PRO A 46 -15.91 1.51 -7.82
C PRO A 46 -15.85 0.05 -8.25
N ARG A 47 -15.85 -0.88 -7.29
CA ARG A 47 -15.75 -2.32 -7.51
C ARG A 47 -16.85 -2.87 -8.42
N ASN A 48 -18.04 -2.30 -8.32
CA ASN A 48 -19.25 -2.74 -9.01
C ASN A 48 -19.40 -2.17 -10.44
N LYS A 49 -18.39 -1.49 -10.98
CA LYS A 49 -18.39 -1.01 -12.38
C LYS A 49 -17.17 -1.52 -13.14
N PRO A 50 -17.25 -1.63 -14.48
CA PRO A 50 -16.09 -1.94 -15.31
C PRO A 50 -14.96 -0.92 -15.09
N TRP A 51 -13.72 -1.38 -14.87
CA TRP A 51 -12.56 -0.49 -14.70
C TRP A 51 -12.13 0.10 -16.04
N THR A 52 -12.79 1.20 -16.43
CA THR A 52 -12.62 1.95 -17.68
C THR A 52 -12.33 3.42 -17.35
N PRO A 53 -11.68 4.20 -18.24
CA PRO A 53 -11.45 5.63 -17.98
C PRO A 53 -12.71 6.43 -17.60
N SER A 54 -13.89 6.06 -18.12
CA SER A 54 -15.17 6.71 -17.78
C SER A 54 -15.71 6.36 -16.39
N ASN A 55 -15.21 5.29 -15.77
CA ASN A 55 -15.62 4.83 -14.44
C ASN A 55 -14.57 5.12 -13.36
N ILE A 56 -13.53 5.90 -13.66
CA ILE A 56 -12.60 6.40 -12.66
C ILE A 56 -13.39 7.28 -11.68
N TYR A 57 -13.38 6.88 -10.41
CA TYR A 57 -13.96 7.67 -9.32
C TYR A 57 -13.01 8.79 -8.89
N TRP A 58 -11.74 8.47 -8.67
CA TRP A 58 -10.69 9.46 -8.35
C TRP A 58 -9.40 9.11 -9.07
N SER A 59 -8.58 10.11 -9.37
CA SER A 59 -7.24 9.89 -9.93
C SER A 59 -6.24 10.92 -9.46
N PHE A 60 -4.98 10.51 -9.44
CA PHE A 60 -3.81 11.36 -9.26
C PHE A 60 -2.82 11.11 -10.40
N THR A 61 -2.14 12.13 -10.91
CA THR A 61 -1.02 11.94 -11.83
C THR A 61 0.17 12.79 -11.45
N ALA A 62 1.36 12.19 -11.54
CA ALA A 62 2.62 12.90 -11.41
C ALA A 62 3.13 13.50 -12.75
N GLY A 63 2.41 13.24 -13.84
CA GLY A 63 2.86 13.54 -15.20
C GLY A 63 4.12 12.75 -15.59
N LYS A 64 4.56 12.89 -16.85
CA LYS A 64 5.67 12.08 -17.40
C LYS A 64 7.07 12.66 -17.15
N ARG A 65 7.18 13.93 -16.75
CA ARG A 65 8.45 14.67 -16.73
C ARG A 65 8.87 15.18 -15.34
N SER A 66 8.09 14.92 -14.31
CA SER A 66 8.42 15.40 -12.96
C SER A 66 9.65 14.68 -12.39
N ARG A 67 10.60 15.43 -11.84
CA ARG A 67 11.80 14.89 -11.20
C ARG A 67 11.43 14.37 -9.81
N GLY A 68 11.90 13.17 -9.46
CA GLY A 68 11.54 12.50 -8.20
C GLY A 68 10.19 11.78 -8.21
N TRP A 69 9.24 12.23 -9.04
CA TRP A 69 7.88 11.69 -9.13
C TRP A 69 7.65 10.72 -10.30
N ARG A 70 8.70 10.05 -10.80
CA ARG A 70 8.58 9.05 -11.86
C ARG A 70 8.31 7.67 -11.29
N ASN A 71 7.65 6.82 -12.06
CA ASN A 71 7.33 5.44 -11.70
C ASN A 71 6.61 5.38 -10.35
N LEU A 72 5.38 5.94 -10.29
CA LEU A 72 4.52 5.77 -9.12
C LEU A 72 4.51 4.30 -8.71
N SER A 73 4.72 4.03 -7.43
CA SER A 73 5.06 2.68 -6.93
C SER A 73 4.26 2.25 -5.72
N ASP A 74 3.48 3.14 -5.11
CA ASP A 74 2.55 2.80 -4.04
C ASP A 74 1.36 3.75 -4.06
N VAL A 75 0.23 3.24 -3.61
CA VAL A 75 -0.92 4.04 -3.18
C VAL A 75 -1.53 3.41 -1.95
N LYS A 76 -1.77 4.19 -0.91
CA LYS A 76 -2.62 3.79 0.20
C LYS A 76 -3.64 4.84 0.54
N LEU A 77 -4.92 4.47 0.52
CA LEU A 77 -5.97 5.33 1.05
C LEU A 77 -6.09 5.13 2.57
N ARG A 78 -6.11 6.24 3.29
CA ARG A 78 -6.24 6.29 4.76
C ARG A 78 -7.25 7.36 5.13
N LYS A 79 -8.04 7.10 6.17
CA LYS A 79 -8.84 8.14 6.81
C LYS A 79 -8.00 8.95 7.78
N THR A 80 -8.29 10.24 7.88
CA THR A 80 -7.68 11.10 8.91
C THR A 80 -8.71 12.00 9.55
N ALA A 81 -8.42 12.55 10.72
CA ALA A 81 -9.34 13.46 11.37
C ALA A 81 -9.41 14.83 10.67
N SER A 82 -8.32 15.28 10.04
CA SER A 82 -8.29 16.58 9.32
C SER A 82 -8.82 16.51 7.90
N HIS A 83 -8.78 15.33 7.28
CA HIS A 83 -9.26 15.08 5.92
C HIS A 83 -9.97 13.71 5.92
N ASP A 84 -11.19 13.64 5.37
CA ASP A 84 -11.95 12.38 5.34
C ASP A 84 -11.10 11.24 4.76
N TRP A 85 -10.54 11.43 3.56
CA TRP A 85 -9.59 10.52 2.96
C TRP A 85 -8.33 11.24 2.46
N ILE A 86 -7.20 10.59 2.63
CA ILE A 86 -5.94 10.95 1.99
C ILE A 86 -5.41 9.77 1.19
N ALA A 87 -4.63 10.05 0.15
CA ALA A 87 -3.79 9.09 -0.54
C ALA A 87 -2.34 9.28 -0.12
N LEU A 88 -1.73 8.23 0.42
CA LEU A 88 -0.29 8.13 0.59
C LEU A 88 0.27 7.58 -0.72
N VAL A 89 1.27 8.25 -1.29
CA VAL A 89 1.81 7.89 -2.61
C VAL A 89 3.33 7.81 -2.58
N CYS A 90 3.89 6.83 -3.29
CA CYS A 90 5.34 6.75 -3.56
C CYS A 90 5.60 6.83 -5.06
N ALA A 91 6.80 7.30 -5.39
CA ALA A 91 7.33 7.29 -6.73
C ALA A 91 8.79 6.83 -6.70
N SER A 92 9.11 5.70 -7.34
CA SER A 92 10.46 5.15 -7.38
C SER A 92 11.52 6.11 -7.92
N GLY A 93 11.12 7.21 -8.56
CA GLY A 93 11.98 8.33 -8.93
C GLY A 93 12.61 9.08 -7.75
N GLY A 94 12.10 8.92 -6.52
CA GLY A 94 12.74 9.39 -5.30
C GLY A 94 11.87 10.20 -4.32
N ASN A 95 10.57 10.36 -4.61
CA ASN A 95 9.65 11.11 -3.76
C ASN A 95 8.52 10.24 -3.20
N ALA A 96 7.96 10.71 -2.09
CA ALA A 96 6.70 10.24 -1.54
C ALA A 96 5.85 11.45 -1.15
N GLY A 97 4.54 11.27 -0.99
CA GLY A 97 3.66 12.37 -0.62
C GLY A 97 2.31 11.95 -0.08
N ILE A 98 1.55 12.97 0.30
CA ILE A 98 0.17 12.87 0.76
C ILE A 98 -0.68 13.76 -0.15
N VAL A 99 -1.75 13.20 -0.70
CA VAL A 99 -2.72 13.92 -1.54
C VAL A 99 -4.08 13.89 -0.85
N ASP A 100 -4.82 14.99 -0.91
CA ASP A 100 -6.21 15.02 -0.46
C ASP A 100 -7.09 14.17 -1.41
N VAL A 101 -7.93 13.32 -0.84
CA VAL A 101 -8.95 12.56 -1.58
C VAL A 101 -10.30 13.08 -1.14
N SER A 102 -10.69 14.21 -1.71
CA SER A 102 -11.98 14.83 -1.44
C SER A 102 -12.93 14.71 -2.63
N ASN A 103 -14.23 14.64 -2.33
CA ASN A 103 -15.30 14.62 -3.33
C ASN A 103 -15.35 15.89 -4.20
N GLN A 104 -14.65 16.96 -3.80
CA GLN A 104 -14.61 18.23 -4.51
C GLN A 104 -13.62 18.21 -5.68
N LYS A 105 -12.59 17.34 -5.63
CA LYS A 105 -11.57 17.25 -6.68
C LYS A 105 -11.19 15.79 -6.96
N LEU A 106 -11.93 15.19 -7.89
CA LEU A 106 -11.76 13.79 -8.32
C LEU A 106 -10.57 13.57 -9.28
N LYS A 107 -9.92 14.64 -9.75
CA LYS A 107 -8.71 14.58 -10.59
C LYS A 107 -7.67 15.48 -9.97
N THR A 108 -6.62 14.88 -9.43
CA THR A 108 -5.54 15.56 -8.71
C THR A 108 -4.21 15.40 -9.43
N ASP A 109 -3.28 16.30 -9.14
CA ASP A 109 -1.91 16.23 -9.61
C ASP A 109 -0.92 16.72 -8.54
N LEU A 110 0.34 16.96 -8.91
CA LEU A 110 1.38 17.41 -7.98
C LEU A 110 1.06 18.74 -7.28
N SER A 111 0.18 19.58 -7.83
CA SER A 111 -0.26 20.81 -7.18
C SER A 111 -1.22 20.57 -6.01
N ASP A 112 -1.77 19.36 -5.90
CA ASP A 112 -2.71 18.95 -4.84
C ASP A 112 -2.04 18.19 -3.69
N LEU A 113 -0.71 18.11 -3.70
CA LEU A 113 0.03 17.51 -2.60
C LEU A 113 -0.14 18.33 -1.33
N LEU A 114 -0.66 17.70 -0.29
CA LEU A 114 -0.67 18.22 1.07
C LEU A 114 0.74 18.20 1.68
N TRP A 115 1.56 17.24 1.25
CA TRP A 115 2.95 17.09 1.67
C TRP A 115 3.77 16.32 0.64
N THR A 116 5.07 16.61 0.57
CA THR A 116 6.07 15.87 -0.20
C THR A 116 7.31 15.62 0.66
N GLY A 117 7.85 14.41 0.56
CA GLY A 117 9.13 14.02 1.14
C GLY A 117 10.06 13.41 0.10
N SER A 118 11.37 13.63 0.27
CA SER A 118 12.42 12.98 -0.54
C SER A 118 13.21 12.00 0.33
N PRO A 119 12.72 10.76 0.51
CA PRO A 119 13.36 9.75 1.36
C PRO A 119 14.70 9.26 0.79
N GLY A 120 14.90 9.37 -0.53
CA GLY A 120 16.09 8.90 -1.22
C GLY A 120 15.72 8.32 -2.57
N SER A 121 16.55 7.42 -3.09
CA SER A 121 16.22 6.71 -4.33
C SER A 121 15.10 5.68 -4.05
N ASN A 122 14.35 5.32 -5.09
CA ASN A 122 13.47 4.16 -5.12
C ASN A 122 12.56 3.95 -3.89
N PRO A 123 11.76 4.94 -3.43
CA PRO A 123 10.70 4.67 -2.46
C PRO A 123 9.64 3.76 -3.09
N HIS A 124 9.26 2.73 -2.34
CA HIS A 124 8.33 1.67 -2.76
C HIS A 124 7.09 1.58 -1.90
N ALA A 125 7.15 2.02 -0.65
CA ALA A 125 5.95 2.09 0.16
C ALA A 125 6.00 3.18 1.21
N ILE A 126 4.84 3.71 1.54
CA ILE A 126 4.65 4.79 2.52
C ILE A 126 3.56 4.39 3.51
N GLU A 127 3.68 4.85 4.75
CA GLU A 127 2.63 4.71 5.74
C GLU A 127 2.55 5.94 6.66
N ARG A 128 1.33 6.26 7.08
CA ARG A 128 1.06 7.28 8.10
C ARG A 128 0.67 6.62 9.41
N ILE A 129 1.24 7.10 10.52
CA ILE A 129 0.97 6.63 11.88
C ILE A 129 -0.10 7.54 12.49
N PRO A 130 -1.38 7.11 12.56
CA PRO A 130 -2.48 8.06 12.69
C PRO A 130 -2.46 8.91 13.98
N HIS A 131 -2.05 8.30 15.10
CA HIS A 131 -2.06 8.90 16.43
C HIS A 131 -0.77 9.70 16.76
N LEU A 132 0.29 9.54 15.97
CA LEU A 132 1.53 10.31 16.09
C LEU A 132 1.70 11.35 15.00
N GLY A 133 0.93 11.26 13.91
CA GLY A 133 1.12 12.09 12.71
C GLY A 133 2.39 11.78 11.92
N ALA A 134 3.17 10.80 12.35
CA ALA A 134 4.40 10.43 11.68
C ALA A 134 4.14 9.80 10.31
N VAL A 135 5.10 9.93 9.41
CA VAL A 135 5.11 9.25 8.12
C VAL A 135 6.40 8.45 8.01
N VAL A 136 6.29 7.19 7.61
CA VAL A 136 7.46 6.35 7.37
C VAL A 136 7.44 5.92 5.91
N VAL A 137 8.60 6.01 5.26
CA VAL A 137 8.77 5.62 3.86
C VAL A 137 9.86 4.56 3.75
N ALA A 138 9.51 3.46 3.08
CA ALA A 138 10.41 2.38 2.72
C ALA A 138 11.03 2.63 1.33
N SER A 139 12.35 2.66 1.28
CA SER A 139 13.13 2.82 0.05
C SER A 139 14.00 1.59 -0.19
N SER A 140 13.73 0.85 -1.26
CA SER A 140 14.46 -0.38 -1.57
C SER A 140 15.89 -0.13 -2.06
N THR A 141 16.19 1.08 -2.48
CA THR A 141 17.55 1.53 -2.83
C THR A 141 17.81 2.87 -2.15
N PRO A 142 18.67 2.97 -1.14
CA PRO A 142 19.70 2.02 -0.75
C PRO A 142 19.29 0.98 0.31
N GLY A 143 17.98 0.75 0.53
CA GLY A 143 17.51 -0.18 1.57
C GLY A 143 17.41 0.52 2.93
N LYS A 144 16.53 1.51 3.02
CA LYS A 144 16.36 2.36 4.20
C LYS A 144 14.90 2.61 4.53
N LEU A 145 14.63 2.84 5.81
CA LEU A 145 13.40 3.53 6.24
C LEU A 145 13.73 4.99 6.52
N THR A 146 12.87 5.89 6.05
CA THR A 146 12.91 7.31 6.39
C THR A 146 11.71 7.65 7.26
N LEU A 147 11.98 8.18 8.46
CA LEU A 147 10.97 8.71 9.36
C LEU A 147 10.80 10.22 9.14
N TYR A 148 9.55 10.65 9.01
CA TYR A 148 9.14 12.04 9.10
C TYR A 148 8.25 12.22 10.32
N TYR A 149 8.57 13.19 11.17
CA TYR A 149 7.84 13.48 12.41
C TYR A 149 7.12 14.84 12.30
N PRO A 150 6.01 15.06 13.00
CA PRO A 150 5.39 16.38 13.07
C PRO A 150 6.28 17.33 13.89
N GLY A 151 6.68 18.46 13.31
CA GLY A 151 7.51 19.46 13.98
C GLY A 151 6.83 20.07 15.21
N ASN A 152 5.51 20.10 15.23
CA ASN A 152 4.67 20.42 16.39
C ASN A 152 3.90 19.16 16.80
N PRO A 153 4.29 18.47 17.87
CA PRO A 153 3.64 17.23 18.29
C PRO A 153 2.21 17.43 18.83
N LYS A 154 1.76 18.67 19.03
CA LYS A 154 0.37 19.00 19.37
C LYS A 154 -0.55 19.14 18.15
N ASP A 155 0.03 19.23 16.95
CA ASP A 155 -0.69 19.37 15.69
C ASP A 155 -0.23 18.32 14.69
N ILE A 156 -0.61 17.07 14.96
CA ILE A 156 -0.21 15.87 14.20
C ILE A 156 -0.89 15.76 12.83
N ASN A 157 -1.81 16.66 12.53
CA ASN A 157 -2.63 16.65 11.32
C ASN A 157 -2.27 17.81 10.36
N ASP A 158 -1.40 18.73 10.77
CA ASP A 158 -0.77 19.69 9.86
C ASP A 158 0.35 19.03 9.06
N PHE A 159 0.02 18.56 7.86
CA PHE A 159 0.96 17.91 6.96
C PHE A 159 2.11 18.82 6.50
N LYS A 160 1.94 20.15 6.53
CA LYS A 160 2.99 21.10 6.15
C LYS A 160 4.13 21.16 7.16
N ASN A 161 3.89 20.66 8.37
CA ASN A 161 4.82 20.69 9.49
C ASN A 161 5.62 19.39 9.66
N LEU A 162 5.51 18.44 8.72
CA LEU A 162 6.31 17.22 8.75
C LEU A 162 7.79 17.53 8.47
N LYS A 163 8.67 17.03 9.34
CA LYS A 163 10.13 17.18 9.26
C LYS A 163 10.79 15.83 9.11
N LYS A 164 11.82 15.75 8.27
CA LYS A 164 12.63 14.54 8.10
C LYS A 164 13.48 14.32 9.36
N SER A 165 13.53 13.09 9.85
CA SER A 165 14.47 12.68 10.89
C SER A 165 15.87 12.54 10.30
N ASP A 166 16.90 12.96 11.05
CA ASP A 166 18.30 12.74 10.69
C ASP A 166 18.78 11.32 11.01
N VAL A 167 17.95 10.53 11.72
CA VAL A 167 18.25 9.13 12.02
C VAL A 167 17.98 8.28 10.79
N THR A 168 18.99 7.49 10.43
CA THR A 168 18.91 6.53 9.33
C THR A 168 18.63 5.13 9.87
N TYR A 169 17.69 4.42 9.26
CA TYR A 169 17.34 3.05 9.61
C TYR A 169 17.69 2.11 8.46
N ASP A 170 18.58 1.15 8.71
CA ASP A 170 18.91 0.10 7.74
C ASP A 170 17.74 -0.86 7.56
N ALA A 171 17.31 -1.01 6.31
CA ALA A 171 16.23 -1.90 5.93
C ALA A 171 16.48 -2.44 4.50
N PRO A 172 17.45 -3.37 4.36
CA PRO A 172 17.79 -3.95 3.05
C PRO A 172 16.55 -4.49 2.34
N GLY A 173 16.33 -4.02 1.11
CA GLY A 173 15.20 -4.45 0.30
C GLY A 173 13.82 -4.00 0.80
N ALA A 174 13.73 -2.92 1.57
CA ALA A 174 12.44 -2.42 2.04
C ALA A 174 11.51 -2.07 0.86
N HIS A 175 10.43 -2.84 0.71
CA HIS A 175 9.44 -2.67 -0.37
C HIS A 175 8.03 -2.47 0.15
N GLY A 176 7.65 -3.14 1.25
CA GLY A 176 6.35 -2.98 1.88
C GLY A 176 6.48 -2.36 3.27
N ILE A 177 5.49 -1.55 3.65
CA ILE A 177 5.37 -1.01 5.01
C ILE A 177 3.89 -0.93 5.37
N LEU A 178 3.52 -1.33 6.58
CA LEU A 178 2.14 -1.33 7.02
C LEU A 178 2.08 -0.93 8.49
N TRP A 179 1.29 0.09 8.78
CA TRP A 179 0.85 0.35 10.14
C TRP A 179 -0.41 -0.47 10.31
N ASP A 180 -0.31 -1.61 10.99
CA ASP A 180 -1.39 -2.59 10.97
C ASP A 180 -2.66 -1.99 11.61
N PRO A 181 -3.73 -1.75 10.83
CA PRO A 181 -4.97 -1.21 11.37
C PRO A 181 -5.66 -2.20 12.31
N ASN A 182 -5.37 -3.49 12.21
CA ASN A 182 -5.97 -4.53 13.04
C ASN A 182 -5.47 -4.47 14.49
N ASP A 183 -4.15 -4.32 14.68
CA ASP A 183 -3.55 -4.12 16.00
C ASP A 183 -3.83 -2.71 16.57
N ALA A 184 -4.07 -1.73 15.69
CA ALA A 184 -4.30 -0.33 16.07
C ALA A 184 -5.77 0.03 16.35
N GLN A 185 -6.74 -0.88 16.15
CA GLN A 185 -8.17 -0.58 16.29
C GLN A 185 -8.58 -0.25 17.73
N ASP A 186 -8.17 -1.07 18.70
CA ASP A 186 -8.57 -0.92 20.09
C ASP A 186 -7.63 0.00 20.89
N SER A 187 -6.43 0.23 20.38
CA SER A 187 -5.39 1.04 21.02
C SER A 187 -4.37 1.49 19.97
N PRO A 188 -4.64 2.59 19.24
CA PRO A 188 -3.74 3.06 18.19
C PRO A 188 -2.30 3.23 18.65
N GLU A 189 -2.06 3.56 19.91
CA GLU A 189 -0.74 3.69 20.54
C GLU A 189 0.02 2.37 20.73
N ARG A 190 -0.66 1.23 20.60
CA ARG A 190 -0.07 -0.11 20.68
C ARG A 190 0.20 -0.74 19.31
N GLY A 191 -0.17 -0.05 18.23
CA GLY A 191 0.01 -0.59 16.88
C GLY A 191 1.49 -0.87 16.57
N ILE A 192 1.68 -1.79 15.64
CA ILE A 192 3.00 -2.21 15.18
C ILE A 192 3.19 -1.72 13.75
N LEU A 193 4.38 -1.16 13.49
CA LEU A 193 4.81 -0.86 12.13
C LEU A 193 5.52 -2.08 11.57
N TRP A 194 4.92 -2.70 10.57
CA TRP A 194 5.49 -3.82 9.87
C TRP A 194 6.21 -3.39 8.61
N VAL A 195 7.31 -4.07 8.30
CA VAL A 195 8.15 -3.79 7.14
C VAL A 195 8.48 -5.09 6.43
N SER A 196 8.22 -5.11 5.13
CA SER A 196 8.56 -6.19 4.20
C SER A 196 9.91 -5.87 3.53
N LEU A 197 10.88 -6.75 3.77
CA LEU A 197 12.29 -6.63 3.33
C LEU A 197 12.63 -7.67 2.25
N ASP A 198 13.92 -7.80 1.92
CA ASP A 198 14.40 -8.78 0.91
C ASP A 198 14.03 -10.24 1.22
N LYS A 199 13.93 -10.63 2.50
CA LYS A 199 13.76 -12.04 2.91
C LYS A 199 12.92 -12.22 4.17
N TYR A 200 12.52 -11.12 4.81
CA TYR A 200 11.91 -11.15 6.12
C TYR A 200 10.85 -10.06 6.25
N LEU A 201 9.88 -10.30 7.13
CA LEU A 201 9.14 -9.25 7.79
C LEU A 201 9.88 -8.82 9.07
N ARG A 202 9.80 -7.52 9.38
CA ARG A 202 10.27 -6.96 10.66
C ARG A 202 9.20 -6.07 11.29
N LYS A 203 9.15 -6.10 12.62
CA LYS A 203 8.31 -5.25 13.44
C LYS A 203 9.12 -4.08 13.98
N TYR A 204 8.49 -2.92 14.00
CA TYR A 204 9.02 -1.71 14.62
C TYR A 204 7.96 -1.09 15.52
N LYS A 205 8.38 -0.72 16.74
CA LYS A 205 7.65 0.23 17.58
C LYS A 205 8.10 1.64 17.27
N ILE A 206 7.19 2.59 17.48
CA ILE A 206 7.50 4.01 17.34
C ILE A 206 7.51 4.61 18.74
N THR A 207 8.66 5.13 19.15
CA THR A 207 8.85 5.74 20.47
C THR A 207 9.13 7.23 20.34
N GLY A 208 8.97 7.98 21.43
CA GLY A 208 9.20 9.44 21.44
C GLY A 208 8.13 10.25 20.71
N ARG A 209 8.33 11.57 20.66
CA ARG A 209 7.47 12.54 19.94
C ARG A 209 8.30 13.65 19.32
N GLY A 210 7.79 14.25 18.24
CA GLY A 210 8.53 15.29 17.51
C GLY A 210 9.93 14.81 17.11
N GLU A 211 10.94 15.64 17.29
CA GLU A 211 12.34 15.33 16.93
C GLU A 211 12.95 14.14 17.69
N THR A 212 12.39 13.76 18.83
CA THR A 212 12.84 12.60 19.62
C THR A 212 12.25 11.29 19.13
N MET A 213 11.37 11.33 18.12
CA MET A 213 10.68 10.14 17.63
C MET A 213 11.65 9.15 16.97
N ARG A 214 11.52 7.86 17.27
CA ARG A 214 12.40 6.79 16.76
C ARG A 214 11.61 5.56 16.33
N LEU A 215 12.11 4.87 15.30
CA LEU A 215 11.76 3.49 15.00
C LEU A 215 12.65 2.56 15.83
N VAL A 216 12.05 1.70 16.64
CA VAL A 216 12.73 0.70 17.46
C VAL A 216 12.34 -0.66 16.93
N GLN A 217 13.30 -1.37 16.34
CA GLN A 217 13.09 -2.71 15.83
C GLN A 217 12.80 -3.68 16.99
N GLU A 218 11.86 -4.61 16.79
CA GLU A 218 11.69 -5.75 17.71
C GLU A 218 12.58 -6.94 17.30
N ASP A 219 12.79 -7.85 18.25
CA ASP A 219 13.93 -8.78 18.23
C ASP A 219 13.87 -9.84 17.12
N SER A 220 12.70 -10.36 16.76
CA SER A 220 12.58 -11.46 15.79
C SER A 220 12.14 -11.00 14.41
N ALA A 221 13.01 -11.23 13.42
CA ALA A 221 12.65 -11.18 12.00
C ALA A 221 11.89 -12.47 11.63
N ILE A 222 10.84 -12.34 10.82
CA ILE A 222 10.04 -13.47 10.36
C ILE A 222 10.42 -13.76 8.91
N PRO A 223 11.10 -14.89 8.61
CA PRO A 223 11.50 -15.19 7.23
C PRO A 223 10.30 -15.46 6.35
N PHE A 224 10.37 -15.03 5.09
CA PHE A 224 9.38 -15.45 4.08
C PHE A 224 9.41 -16.97 3.89
N PRO A 225 8.24 -17.61 3.63
CA PRO A 225 8.16 -19.04 3.44
C PRO A 225 8.73 -19.48 2.08
N GLY A 226 8.92 -20.79 1.92
CA GLY A 226 9.28 -21.39 0.64
C GLY A 226 10.67 -20.98 0.15
N LYS A 227 10.76 -20.53 -1.11
CA LYS A 227 12.04 -20.18 -1.77
C LYS A 227 12.68 -18.92 -1.20
N GLY A 228 11.90 -18.09 -0.49
CA GLY A 228 12.33 -16.79 0.00
C GLY A 228 12.65 -15.83 -1.14
N GLY A 229 11.79 -14.84 -1.35
CA GLY A 229 11.95 -13.82 -2.38
C GLY A 229 11.97 -12.41 -1.82
N LEU A 230 12.31 -11.47 -2.71
CA LEU A 230 12.20 -10.05 -2.46
C LEU A 230 10.75 -9.72 -2.08
N GLY A 231 10.53 -9.25 -0.86
CA GLY A 231 9.23 -8.74 -0.45
C GLY A 231 8.75 -7.66 -1.41
N HIS A 232 7.44 -7.63 -1.68
CA HIS A 232 6.84 -6.67 -2.62
C HIS A 232 5.75 -5.85 -1.96
N ASP A 233 4.82 -6.51 -1.26
CA ASP A 233 3.70 -5.84 -0.61
C ASP A 233 3.44 -6.43 0.77
N LEU A 234 2.75 -5.65 1.60
CA LEU A 234 2.29 -6.02 2.92
C LEU A 234 0.95 -5.34 3.21
N GLN A 235 -0.06 -6.14 3.51
CA GLN A 235 -1.44 -5.71 3.66
C GLN A 235 -2.08 -6.40 4.88
N PRO A 236 -3.05 -5.78 5.55
CA PRO A 236 -3.84 -6.49 6.55
C PRO A 236 -4.81 -7.46 5.86
N ASP A 237 -5.17 -8.55 6.53
CA ASP A 237 -6.41 -9.27 6.19
C ASP A 237 -7.59 -8.60 6.92
N TYR A 238 -8.50 -8.00 6.17
CA TYR A 238 -9.68 -7.33 6.74
C TYR A 238 -10.78 -8.29 7.21
N THR A 239 -10.60 -9.60 7.05
CA THR A 239 -11.48 -10.65 7.59
C THR A 239 -10.93 -11.29 8.87
N ASN A 240 -9.62 -11.18 9.12
CA ASN A 240 -8.97 -11.75 10.30
C ASN A 240 -7.88 -10.83 10.82
N LYS A 241 -8.11 -10.26 12.01
CA LYS A 241 -7.21 -9.28 12.63
C LYS A 241 -5.82 -9.81 12.99
N ASN A 242 -5.65 -11.13 13.07
CA ASN A 242 -4.37 -11.75 13.39
C ASN A 242 -3.53 -12.07 12.16
N VAL A 243 -4.05 -11.80 10.95
CA VAL A 243 -3.40 -12.21 9.70
C VAL A 243 -2.88 -11.00 8.93
N LEU A 244 -1.62 -11.12 8.52
CA LEU A 244 -1.00 -10.24 7.52
C LEU A 244 -0.93 -10.97 6.18
N LEU A 245 -1.21 -10.24 5.11
CA LEU A 245 -1.02 -10.70 3.75
C LEU A 245 0.28 -10.11 3.21
N ALA A 246 1.15 -10.94 2.68
CA ALA A 246 2.41 -10.50 2.11
C ALA A 246 2.67 -11.17 0.76
N THR A 247 3.42 -10.47 -0.08
CA THR A 247 3.88 -11.03 -1.36
C THR A 247 5.39 -10.95 -1.45
N ASP A 248 5.98 -11.94 -2.11
CA ASP A 248 7.38 -11.93 -2.49
C ASP A 248 7.56 -12.20 -4.00
N SER A 249 8.79 -12.45 -4.44
CA SER A 249 9.09 -12.81 -5.83
C SER A 249 8.31 -14.02 -6.38
N TYR A 250 7.84 -14.92 -5.52
CA TYR A 250 7.36 -16.26 -5.84
C TYR A 250 5.92 -16.54 -5.44
N GLY A 251 5.30 -15.69 -4.62
CA GLY A 251 3.90 -15.92 -4.25
C GLY A 251 3.27 -14.88 -3.35
N ALA A 252 2.06 -15.23 -2.92
CA ALA A 252 1.27 -14.53 -1.93
C ALA A 252 1.00 -15.45 -0.75
N TYR A 253 1.11 -14.90 0.46
CA TYR A 253 1.10 -15.65 1.70
C TYR A 253 0.25 -14.94 2.76
N ALA A 254 -0.32 -15.72 3.66
CA ALA A 254 -0.90 -15.26 4.91
C ALA A 254 0.06 -15.62 6.06
N ASP A 255 0.45 -14.64 6.88
CA ASP A 255 1.16 -14.83 8.15
C ASP A 255 0.16 -14.74 9.30
N ASP A 256 0.03 -15.79 10.09
CA ASP A 256 -0.62 -15.74 11.40
C ASP A 256 0.35 -15.10 12.40
N ASN A 257 0.28 -13.78 12.52
CA ASN A 257 1.23 -12.95 13.28
C ASN A 257 1.46 -13.44 14.73
N PRO A 258 0.43 -13.83 15.51
CA PRO A 258 0.62 -14.43 16.82
C PRO A 258 1.53 -15.66 16.86
N THR A 259 1.48 -16.51 15.82
CA THR A 259 2.24 -17.76 15.78
C THR A 259 3.45 -17.72 14.84
N GLY A 260 3.55 -16.72 13.97
CA GLY A 260 4.56 -16.59 12.91
C GLY A 260 4.47 -17.69 11.86
N LYS A 261 3.30 -18.34 11.72
CA LYS A 261 3.08 -19.43 10.78
C LYS A 261 2.55 -18.89 9.46
N TRP A 262 3.18 -19.32 8.39
CA TRP A 262 2.79 -18.97 7.03
C TRP A 262 1.88 -20.00 6.40
N VAL A 263 0.91 -19.51 5.62
CA VAL A 263 0.12 -20.27 4.66
C VAL A 263 0.37 -19.68 3.27
N THR A 264 0.71 -20.53 2.32
CA THR A 264 0.78 -20.12 0.91
C THR A 264 -0.63 -20.03 0.35
N LEU A 265 -1.03 -18.81 -0.03
CA LEU A 265 -2.32 -18.56 -0.67
C LEU A 265 -2.22 -18.76 -2.19
N ARG A 266 -1.07 -18.39 -2.75
CA ARG A 266 -0.83 -18.49 -4.20
C ARG A 266 0.65 -18.62 -4.50
N GLU A 267 1.04 -19.62 -5.29
CA GLU A 267 2.41 -19.75 -5.81
C GLU A 267 2.44 -19.30 -7.27
N GLU A 268 2.82 -18.04 -7.48
CA GLU A 268 2.99 -17.45 -8.80
C GLU A 268 4.08 -16.38 -8.75
N MET A 269 4.97 -16.37 -9.73
CA MET A 269 6.02 -15.36 -9.79
C MET A 269 5.46 -13.97 -10.03
N ALA A 270 6.14 -12.98 -9.45
CA ALA A 270 5.91 -11.56 -9.70
C ALA A 270 4.51 -11.05 -9.32
N ILE A 271 3.87 -11.63 -8.30
CA ILE A 271 2.76 -10.97 -7.61
C ILE A 271 3.30 -9.71 -6.91
N LYS A 272 2.79 -8.54 -7.27
CA LYS A 272 3.25 -7.24 -6.75
C LYS A 272 2.41 -6.71 -5.61
N SER A 273 1.16 -7.15 -5.50
CA SER A 273 0.26 -6.79 -4.40
C SER A 273 -0.80 -7.87 -4.28
N PHE A 274 -1.23 -8.15 -3.05
CA PHE A 274 -2.26 -9.14 -2.73
C PHE A 274 -3.04 -8.66 -1.51
N VAL A 275 -4.36 -8.54 -1.67
CA VAL A 275 -5.24 -7.93 -0.69
C VAL A 275 -6.49 -8.77 -0.51
N ARG A 276 -7.11 -8.65 0.67
CA ARG A 276 -8.41 -9.25 0.96
C ARG A 276 -9.34 -8.24 1.62
N HIS A 277 -10.45 -7.94 0.97
CA HIS A 277 -11.48 -7.05 1.51
C HIS A 277 -12.26 -7.74 2.66
N LYS A 278 -12.94 -6.97 3.52
CA LYS A 278 -13.74 -7.53 4.64
C LYS A 278 -14.89 -8.44 4.19
N SER A 279 -15.28 -8.38 2.92
CA SER A 279 -16.24 -9.33 2.33
C SER A 279 -15.65 -10.72 2.09
N GLY A 280 -14.34 -10.89 2.29
CA GLY A 280 -13.60 -12.12 1.96
C GLY A 280 -13.06 -12.16 0.54
N GLU A 281 -13.41 -11.19 -0.30
CA GLU A 281 -12.94 -11.11 -1.69
C GLU A 281 -11.44 -10.80 -1.74
N TYR A 282 -10.71 -11.62 -2.49
CA TYR A 282 -9.31 -11.40 -2.81
C TYR A 282 -9.15 -10.61 -4.10
N LEU A 283 -8.08 -9.83 -4.15
CA LEU A 283 -7.62 -9.19 -5.38
C LEU A 283 -6.09 -9.16 -5.34
N TRP A 284 -5.46 -9.39 -6.48
CA TRP A 284 -4.01 -9.33 -6.59
C TRP A 284 -3.56 -8.84 -7.95
N VAL A 285 -2.27 -8.53 -8.00
CA VAL A 285 -1.58 -7.90 -9.12
C VAL A 285 -0.35 -8.71 -9.46
N THR A 286 -0.09 -8.95 -10.73
CA THR A 286 1.09 -9.58 -11.31
C THR A 286 1.82 -8.64 -12.28
N LYS A 287 3.02 -9.00 -12.73
CA LYS A 287 3.76 -8.29 -13.80
C LYS A 287 3.38 -8.86 -15.17
N GLU A 288 3.12 -8.02 -16.18
CA GLU A 288 3.07 -8.48 -17.59
C GLU A 288 3.83 -7.54 -18.57
N GLY A 289 4.43 -8.09 -19.64
CA GLY A 289 5.08 -7.33 -20.73
C GLY A 289 6.62 -7.31 -20.74
N LYS A 290 7.22 -7.11 -21.94
CA LYS A 290 8.69 -6.98 -22.15
C LYS A 290 9.14 -5.54 -21.86
N GLY A 291 10.09 -5.36 -20.93
CA GLY A 291 10.74 -4.04 -20.68
C GLY A 291 10.73 -3.54 -19.23
N GLY A 292 9.99 -4.19 -18.32
CA GLY A 292 9.99 -3.84 -16.90
C GLY A 292 8.80 -2.98 -16.45
N TRP A 293 8.27 -3.35 -15.28
CA TRP A 293 7.31 -2.65 -14.41
C TRP A 293 6.08 -2.05 -15.08
N VAL A 294 5.42 -2.85 -15.91
CA VAL A 294 4.10 -2.53 -16.43
C VAL A 294 3.20 -3.67 -16.00
N SER A 295 2.03 -3.39 -15.45
CA SER A 295 1.14 -4.44 -14.99
C SER A 295 -0.26 -4.12 -15.48
N PRO A 296 -0.90 -4.97 -16.31
CA PRO A 296 -2.30 -4.88 -16.74
C PRO A 296 -3.45 -5.49 -15.92
N TRP A 297 -4.67 -4.92 -16.10
CA TRP A 297 -5.93 -5.21 -15.37
C TRP A 297 -6.65 -6.49 -15.85
N LEU A 298 -6.81 -7.51 -14.99
CA LEU A 298 -7.93 -8.46 -15.02
C LEU A 298 -8.22 -8.97 -13.60
N PRO A 299 -9.47 -8.92 -13.09
CA PRO A 299 -9.84 -9.72 -11.93
C PRO A 299 -9.89 -11.19 -12.35
N ARG A 300 -9.07 -12.04 -11.73
CA ARG A 300 -9.51 -13.42 -11.47
C ARG A 300 -10.21 -13.41 -10.12
N THR A 301 -11.52 -13.27 -10.13
CA THR A 301 -12.34 -13.74 -9.00
C THR A 301 -12.41 -15.26 -9.10
N GLU A 302 -11.44 -15.96 -8.51
CA GLU A 302 -11.60 -17.38 -8.22
C GLU A 302 -12.36 -17.49 -6.90
N TYR A 303 -13.58 -18.02 -6.95
CA TYR A 303 -14.24 -18.54 -5.76
C TYR A 303 -13.53 -19.84 -5.40
N SER A 304 -12.80 -19.88 -4.29
CA SER A 304 -12.45 -21.14 -3.65
C SER A 304 -13.21 -21.25 -2.33
N ILE A 305 -14.10 -22.24 -2.30
CA ILE A 305 -14.73 -22.79 -1.11
C ILE A 305 -13.74 -23.78 -0.47
N ASP A 306 -13.73 -23.80 0.87
CA ASP A 306 -13.16 -24.78 1.82
C ASP A 306 -11.63 -24.95 1.93
N TYR A 307 -11.10 -24.69 3.13
CA TYR A 307 -10.63 -25.71 4.08
C TYR A 307 -10.75 -25.20 5.53
#